data_AF-A0A2W0EMR2-F1
#
_entry.id   AF-A0A2W0EMR2-F1
#
_cell.length_a   1.000
_cell.length_b   1.000
_cell.length_c   1.000
_cell.angle_alpha   90.00
_cell.angle_beta   90.00
_cell.angle_gamma   90.00
#
_symmetry.space_group_name_H-M   'P 1'
#
loop_
_entity.id
_entity.type
_entity.pdbx_description
1 polymer ?
#
loop_
_entity_poly.entity_id
_entity_poly.type
_entity_poly.pdbx_seq_one_letter_code
_entity_poly.pdbx_strand_id
1 'polypeptide(L)'
;MDSGHYTGNKLKHDSEVPDTDNAELLARAKNATKYTNGLGKNPFSGMPRDQLALITYDDSGTFTVNERRAALEESAKQEFAWRQKVVAEAEYEYNSTGKLTKFFQSVLDHYKELPLVERAQYPDNYETKLQGWIDLDFNYFTHTAEGKNKLDIESFLSNVLTGSSLFDNTTSSK
;
A
#
# COMPACT_ATOMS: atom_id res chain seq x y z
N MET A 1 0.01 12.11 5.31
CA MET A 1 -0.62 13.37 5.73
C MET A 1 -1.87 13.03 6.52
N ASP A 2 -1.96 13.43 7.79
CA ASP A 2 -3.15 13.11 8.60
C ASP A 2 -4.42 13.80 8.03
N SER A 3 -5.52 13.04 7.96
CA SER A 3 -6.79 13.50 7.39
C SER A 3 -7.45 14.61 8.20
N GLY A 4 -7.27 14.60 9.54
CA GLY A 4 -7.76 15.65 10.43
C GLY A 4 -6.97 16.96 10.26
N HIS A 5 -5.64 16.86 10.19
CA HIS A 5 -4.78 18.03 9.97
C HIS A 5 -4.98 18.68 8.58
N TYR A 6 -5.23 17.89 7.53
CA TYR A 6 -5.49 18.42 6.20
C TYR A 6 -6.81 19.22 6.15
N THR A 7 -7.90 18.64 6.68
CA THR A 7 -9.23 19.29 6.61
C THR A 7 -9.27 20.59 7.40
N GLY A 8 -8.59 20.65 8.56
CA GLY A 8 -8.47 21.87 9.37
C GLY A 8 -7.72 23.02 8.68
N ASN A 9 -6.83 22.73 7.73
CA ASN A 9 -6.01 23.71 7.01
C ASN A 9 -6.41 23.88 5.54
N LYS A 10 -7.58 23.39 5.15
CA LYS A 10 -7.96 23.29 3.73
C LYS A 10 -7.87 24.62 2.97
N LEU A 11 -8.35 25.73 3.55
CA LEU A 11 -8.29 27.05 2.91
C LEU A 11 -6.85 27.53 2.65
N LYS A 12 -5.92 27.21 3.57
CA LYS A 12 -4.51 27.51 3.39
C LYS A 12 -3.95 26.72 2.21
N HIS A 13 -4.23 25.41 2.16
CA HIS A 13 -3.77 24.53 1.09
C HIS A 13 -4.34 24.90 -0.28
N ASP A 14 -5.60 25.32 -0.33
CA ASP A 14 -6.25 25.78 -1.57
C ASP A 14 -5.65 27.08 -2.12
N SER A 15 -4.95 27.84 -1.27
CA SER A 15 -4.27 29.10 -1.63
C SER A 15 -2.79 28.91 -1.99
N GLU A 16 -2.24 27.70 -1.84
CA GLU A 16 -0.84 27.42 -2.18
C GLU A 16 -0.62 27.48 -3.70
N VAL A 17 0.49 28.11 -4.10
CA VAL A 17 0.94 28.21 -5.49
C VAL A 17 2.43 27.82 -5.51
N PRO A 18 2.88 26.96 -6.44
CA PRO A 18 4.30 26.64 -6.57
C PRO A 18 5.14 27.89 -6.86
N ASP A 19 6.36 27.93 -6.31
CA ASP A 19 7.33 29.01 -6.57
C ASP A 19 8.01 28.79 -7.93
N THR A 20 7.28 29.07 -9.01
CA THR A 20 7.73 28.87 -10.39
C THR A 20 6.93 29.71 -11.40
N ASP A 21 7.59 30.15 -12.47
CA ASP A 21 6.94 30.79 -13.62
C ASP A 21 6.47 29.77 -14.68
N ASN A 22 6.74 28.47 -14.47
CA ASN A 22 6.34 27.45 -15.43
C ASN A 22 4.81 27.27 -15.45
N ALA A 23 4.20 27.69 -16.57
CA ALA A 23 2.76 27.65 -16.77
C ALA A 23 2.15 26.24 -16.61
N GLU A 24 2.87 25.19 -16.98
CA GLU A 24 2.38 23.81 -16.84
C GLU A 24 2.31 23.39 -15.36
N LEU A 25 3.32 23.73 -14.57
CA LEU A 25 3.36 23.43 -13.14
C LEU A 25 2.27 24.21 -12.39
N LEU A 26 2.08 25.49 -12.73
CA LEU A 26 1.00 26.33 -12.19
C LEU A 26 -0.38 25.76 -12.54
N ALA A 27 -0.58 25.31 -13.78
CA ALA A 27 -1.84 24.69 -14.21
C ALA A 27 -2.09 23.35 -13.50
N ARG A 28 -1.04 22.54 -13.30
CA ARG A 28 -1.13 21.26 -12.57
C ARG A 28 -1.52 21.47 -11.11
N ALA A 29 -0.89 22.41 -10.41
CA ALA A 29 -1.24 22.76 -9.03
C ALA A 29 -2.71 23.25 -8.92
N LYS A 30 -3.15 24.11 -9.85
CA LYS A 30 -4.55 24.53 -9.95
C LYS A 30 -5.51 23.36 -10.16
N ASN A 31 -5.14 22.39 -10.99
CA ASN A 31 -5.94 21.19 -11.23
C ASN A 31 -5.99 20.29 -9.99
N ALA A 32 -4.88 20.14 -9.26
CA ALA A 32 -4.85 19.43 -7.99
C ALA A 32 -5.80 20.07 -6.97
N THR A 33 -5.76 21.39 -6.82
CA THR A 33 -6.71 22.13 -5.95
C THR A 33 -8.16 21.94 -6.37
N LYS A 34 -8.47 21.98 -7.68
CA LYS A 34 -9.83 21.67 -8.15
C LYS A 34 -10.25 20.24 -7.80
N TYR A 35 -9.35 19.27 -8.01
CA TYR A 35 -9.61 17.87 -7.71
C TYR A 35 -9.89 17.64 -6.21
N THR A 36 -9.06 18.17 -5.31
CA THR A 36 -9.27 18.03 -3.86
C THR A 36 -10.52 18.75 -3.35
N ASN A 37 -11.10 19.64 -4.15
CA ASN A 37 -12.40 20.27 -3.92
C ASN A 37 -13.58 19.54 -4.58
N GLY A 38 -13.35 18.40 -5.25
CA GLY A 38 -14.40 17.66 -5.97
C GLY A 38 -14.85 18.32 -7.28
N LEU A 39 -14.06 19.26 -7.82
CA LEU A 39 -14.40 20.07 -9.00
C LEU A 39 -13.58 19.69 -10.24
N GLY A 40 -12.80 18.62 -10.19
CA GLY A 40 -11.88 18.25 -11.26
C GLY A 40 -11.45 16.79 -11.23
N LYS A 41 -10.66 16.39 -12.23
CA LYS A 41 -10.00 15.08 -12.27
C LYS A 41 -8.65 15.16 -11.58
N ASN A 42 -8.22 14.04 -11.00
CA ASN A 42 -6.89 13.93 -10.42
C ASN A 42 -5.83 14.18 -11.52
N PRO A 43 -4.94 15.18 -11.39
CA PRO A 43 -3.93 15.48 -12.41
C PRO A 43 -2.86 14.40 -12.56
N PHE A 44 -2.77 13.46 -11.60
CA PHE A 44 -1.79 12.37 -11.61
C PHE A 44 -2.40 11.02 -11.99
N SER A 45 -3.64 10.99 -12.51
CA SER A 45 -4.32 9.71 -12.72
C SER A 45 -3.59 8.80 -13.72
N GLY A 46 -3.37 7.54 -13.34
CA GLY A 46 -2.60 6.57 -14.12
C GLY A 46 -1.08 6.74 -14.06
N MET A 47 -0.57 7.67 -13.26
CA MET A 47 0.87 7.84 -13.05
C MET A 47 1.46 6.60 -12.36
N PRO A 48 2.69 6.16 -12.73
CA PRO A 48 3.39 5.08 -12.04
C PRO A 48 3.59 5.35 -10.54
N ARG A 49 3.56 4.28 -9.72
CA ARG A 49 3.60 4.38 -8.25
C ARG A 49 4.90 4.99 -7.73
N ASP A 50 6.04 4.70 -8.35
CA ASP A 50 7.32 5.31 -8.02
C ASP A 50 7.30 6.83 -8.20
N GLN A 51 6.71 7.32 -9.30
CA GLN A 51 6.52 8.75 -9.52
C GLN A 51 5.51 9.37 -8.54
N LEU A 52 4.41 8.68 -8.26
CA LEU A 52 3.43 9.12 -7.26
C LEU A 52 4.06 9.26 -5.87
N ALA A 53 4.97 8.35 -5.50
CA ALA A 53 5.69 8.41 -4.24
C ALA A 53 6.66 9.59 -4.19
N LEU A 54 7.41 9.87 -5.27
CA LEU A 54 8.27 11.06 -5.34
C LEU A 54 7.49 12.35 -5.08
N ILE A 55 6.25 12.45 -5.57
CA ILE A 55 5.38 13.61 -5.33
C ILE A 55 4.84 13.58 -3.90
N THR A 56 4.27 12.44 -3.47
CA THR A 56 3.61 12.29 -2.17
C THR A 56 4.54 12.62 -1.01
N TYR A 57 5.79 12.18 -1.10
CA TYR A 57 6.81 12.31 -0.06
C TYR A 57 7.77 13.48 -0.30
N ASP A 58 7.53 14.33 -1.30
CA ASP A 58 8.32 15.55 -1.51
C ASP A 58 8.16 16.51 -0.33
N ASP A 59 9.26 16.85 0.34
CA ASP A 59 9.33 17.84 1.41
C ASP A 59 10.10 19.11 0.98
N SER A 60 10.60 19.15 -0.26
CA SER A 60 11.36 20.28 -0.80
C SER A 60 10.51 21.54 -1.03
N GLY A 61 9.19 21.39 -1.13
CA GLY A 61 8.27 22.48 -1.47
C GLY A 61 8.05 22.63 -2.98
N THR A 62 8.54 21.69 -3.79
CA THR A 62 8.32 21.66 -5.24
C THR A 62 6.85 21.44 -5.58
N PHE A 63 6.17 20.62 -4.77
CA PHE A 63 4.74 20.33 -4.91
C PHE A 63 3.93 20.95 -3.77
N THR A 64 2.79 21.56 -4.13
CA THR A 64 1.81 22.03 -3.15
C THR A 64 1.22 20.87 -2.34
N VAL A 65 0.65 21.16 -1.18
CA VAL A 65 -0.06 20.17 -0.37
C VAL A 65 -1.19 19.49 -1.13
N ASN A 66 -1.93 20.24 -1.97
CA ASN A 66 -3.00 19.66 -2.78
C ASN A 66 -2.46 18.72 -3.87
N GLU A 67 -1.28 18.99 -4.44
CA GLU A 67 -0.61 18.07 -5.37
C GLU A 67 -0.17 16.78 -4.67
N ARG A 68 0.49 16.88 -3.51
CA ARG A 68 0.91 15.71 -2.72
C ARG A 68 -0.29 14.86 -2.30
N ARG A 69 -1.39 15.51 -1.92
CA ARG A 69 -2.65 14.82 -1.60
C ARG A 69 -3.25 14.12 -2.83
N ALA A 70 -3.28 14.78 -3.98
CA ALA A 70 -3.79 14.16 -5.20
C ALA A 70 -2.94 12.94 -5.61
N ALA A 71 -1.61 13.01 -5.50
CA ALA A 71 -0.73 11.88 -5.75
C ALA A 71 -0.98 10.71 -4.77
N LEU A 72 -1.13 11.02 -3.47
CA LEU A 72 -1.48 10.02 -2.45
C LEU A 72 -2.81 9.33 -2.76
N GLU A 73 -3.84 10.09 -3.15
CA GLU A 73 -5.16 9.53 -3.47
C GLU A 73 -5.14 8.65 -4.73
N GLU A 74 -4.34 9.00 -5.74
CA GLU A 74 -4.15 8.11 -6.90
C GLU A 74 -3.39 6.84 -6.51
N SER A 75 -2.34 6.92 -5.68
CA SER A 75 -1.63 5.75 -5.17
C SER A 75 -2.57 4.82 -4.39
N ALA A 76 -3.40 5.39 -3.51
CA ALA A 76 -4.42 4.65 -2.75
C ALA A 76 -5.47 3.99 -3.65
N LYS A 77 -5.87 4.65 -4.74
CA LYS A 77 -6.80 4.08 -5.73
C LYS A 77 -6.18 2.90 -6.47
N GLN A 78 -4.92 3.01 -6.90
CA GLN A 78 -4.20 1.91 -7.55
C GLN A 78 -4.01 0.72 -6.60
N GLU A 79 -3.61 1.00 -5.36
CA GLU A 79 -3.50 0.01 -4.28
C GLU A 79 -4.82 -0.73 -4.04
N PHE A 80 -5.94 0.01 -3.94
CA PHE A 80 -7.25 -0.58 -3.72
C PHE A 80 -7.66 -1.51 -4.88
N ALA A 81 -7.44 -1.09 -6.13
CA ALA A 81 -7.73 -1.92 -7.29
C ALA A 81 -6.88 -3.21 -7.31
N TRP A 82 -5.59 -3.11 -6.95
CA TRP A 82 -4.71 -4.27 -6.83
C TRP A 82 -5.20 -5.22 -5.72
N ARG A 83 -5.54 -4.70 -4.53
CA ARG A 83 -6.05 -5.50 -3.40
C ARG A 83 -7.33 -6.26 -3.77
N GLN A 84 -8.28 -5.60 -4.43
CA GLN A 84 -9.51 -6.25 -4.88
C GLN A 84 -9.23 -7.44 -5.79
N LYS A 85 -8.31 -7.27 -6.74
CA LYS A 85 -7.89 -8.35 -7.64
C LYS A 85 -7.25 -9.50 -6.87
N VAL A 86 -6.27 -9.22 -6.02
CA VAL A 86 -5.51 -10.24 -5.28
C VAL A 86 -6.38 -10.98 -4.27
N VAL A 87 -7.37 -10.32 -3.64
CA VAL A 87 -8.35 -10.98 -2.77
C VAL A 87 -9.22 -11.94 -3.56
N ALA A 88 -9.73 -11.55 -4.74
CA ALA A 88 -10.52 -12.45 -5.58
C ALA A 88 -9.70 -13.67 -6.05
N GLU A 89 -8.43 -13.48 -6.39
CA GLU A 89 -7.51 -14.57 -6.74
C GLU A 89 -7.23 -15.49 -5.54
N ALA A 90 -7.10 -14.93 -4.33
CA ALA A 90 -6.92 -15.67 -3.09
C ALA A 90 -8.16 -16.50 -2.72
N GLU A 91 -9.36 -15.93 -2.83
CA GLU A 91 -10.62 -16.66 -2.61
C GLU A 91 -10.75 -17.84 -3.58
N TYR A 92 -10.39 -17.63 -4.85
CA TYR A 92 -10.39 -18.71 -5.85
C TYR A 92 -9.36 -19.79 -5.51
N GLU A 93 -8.13 -19.43 -5.15
CA GLU A 93 -7.09 -20.38 -4.74
C GLU A 93 -7.56 -21.20 -3.53
N TYR A 94 -8.06 -20.52 -2.50
CA TYR A 94 -8.52 -21.15 -1.27
C TYR A 94 -9.65 -22.14 -1.54
N ASN A 95 -10.68 -21.74 -2.27
CA ASN A 95 -11.82 -22.61 -2.56
C ASN A 95 -11.47 -23.80 -3.46
N SER A 96 -10.45 -23.68 -4.32
CA SER A 96 -10.06 -24.75 -5.26
C SER A 96 -9.00 -25.70 -4.70
N THR A 97 -8.17 -25.25 -3.77
CA THR A 97 -7.00 -26.02 -3.30
C THR A 97 -6.90 -26.14 -1.78
N GLY A 98 -7.61 -25.31 -1.03
CA GLY A 98 -7.43 -25.13 0.40
C GLY A 98 -6.18 -24.33 0.78
N LYS A 99 -5.48 -23.69 -0.17
CA LYS A 99 -4.20 -23.00 0.05
C LYS A 99 -4.30 -21.49 -0.20
N LEU A 100 -3.25 -20.76 0.21
CA LEU A 100 -3.07 -19.31 -0.03
C LEU A 100 -1.64 -18.98 -0.53
N THR A 101 -0.95 -19.97 -1.10
CA THR A 101 0.46 -19.85 -1.49
C THR A 101 0.66 -18.80 -2.59
N LYS A 102 -0.23 -18.75 -3.59
CA LYS A 102 -0.19 -17.73 -4.65
C LYS A 102 -0.58 -16.35 -4.14
N PHE A 103 -1.51 -16.29 -3.17
CA PHE A 103 -1.80 -15.03 -2.48
C PHE A 103 -0.54 -14.46 -1.82
N PHE A 104 0.17 -15.26 -1.00
CA PHE A 104 1.40 -14.79 -0.34
C PHE A 104 2.50 -14.42 -1.34
N GLN A 105 2.63 -15.14 -2.46
CA GLN A 105 3.53 -14.76 -3.54
C GLN A 105 3.16 -13.39 -4.14
N SER A 106 1.88 -13.15 -4.42
CA SER A 106 1.42 -11.86 -4.96
C SER A 106 1.70 -10.70 -4.00
N VAL A 107 1.55 -10.92 -2.68
CA VAL A 107 1.89 -9.93 -1.65
C VAL A 107 3.40 -9.68 -1.61
N LEU A 108 4.22 -10.73 -1.71
CA LEU A 108 5.68 -10.61 -1.73
C LEU A 108 6.18 -9.84 -2.95
N ASP A 109 5.65 -10.14 -4.13
CA ASP A 109 6.00 -9.46 -5.37
C ASP A 109 5.61 -7.98 -5.29
N HIS A 110 4.39 -7.69 -4.82
CA HIS A 110 3.94 -6.32 -4.64
C HIS A 110 4.81 -5.54 -3.65
N TYR A 111 5.18 -6.13 -2.50
CA TYR A 111 6.08 -5.52 -1.53
C TYR A 111 7.44 -5.15 -2.13
N LYS A 112 7.99 -5.99 -3.02
CA LYS A 112 9.27 -5.74 -3.69
C LYS A 112 9.23 -4.58 -4.68
N GLU A 113 8.05 -4.32 -5.24
CA GLU A 113 7.80 -3.21 -6.17
C GLU A 113 7.54 -1.87 -5.46
N LEU A 114 7.32 -1.87 -4.15
CA LEU A 114 7.04 -0.65 -3.40
C LEU A 114 8.27 0.29 -3.34
N PRO A 115 8.04 1.61 -3.41
CA PRO A 115 9.07 2.62 -3.08
C PRO A 115 9.69 2.37 -1.70
N LEU A 116 10.98 2.69 -1.53
CA LEU A 116 11.70 2.43 -0.26
C LEU A 116 11.03 3.07 0.97
N VAL A 117 10.48 4.28 0.81
CA VAL A 117 9.72 4.98 1.86
C VAL A 117 8.43 4.27 2.25
N GLU A 118 7.82 3.53 1.33
CA GLU A 118 6.66 2.67 1.61
C GLU A 118 7.09 1.36 2.26
N ARG A 119 8.17 0.74 1.78
CA ARG A 119 8.75 -0.48 2.36
C ARG A 119 9.21 -0.29 3.81
N ALA A 120 9.74 0.87 4.15
CA ALA A 120 10.20 1.21 5.50
C ALA A 120 9.08 1.19 6.56
N GLN A 121 7.80 1.13 6.15
CA GLN A 121 6.66 1.03 7.07
C GLN A 121 6.37 -0.43 7.49
N TYR A 122 7.05 -1.40 6.87
CA TYR A 122 6.89 -2.82 7.17
C TYR A 122 8.00 -3.30 8.14
N PRO A 123 7.74 -4.35 8.94
CA PRO A 123 8.77 -4.96 9.76
C PRO A 123 9.96 -5.47 8.94
N ASP A 124 11.18 -5.41 9.50
CA ASP A 124 12.41 -5.87 8.84
C ASP A 124 12.34 -7.32 8.34
N ASN A 125 11.56 -8.17 9.03
CA ASN A 125 11.39 -9.59 8.69
C ASN A 125 10.22 -9.88 7.73
N TYR A 126 9.56 -8.86 7.17
CA TYR A 126 8.33 -9.04 6.40
C TYR A 126 8.51 -9.93 5.16
N GLU A 127 9.57 -9.71 4.38
CA GLU A 127 9.90 -10.55 3.21
C GLU A 127 10.17 -12.00 3.61
N THR A 128 10.99 -12.22 4.64
CA THR A 128 11.28 -13.56 5.16
C THR A 128 10.03 -14.26 5.66
N LYS A 129 9.11 -13.53 6.32
CA LYS A 129 7.84 -14.05 6.81
C LYS A 129 6.94 -14.52 5.65
N LEU A 130 6.79 -13.70 4.61
CA LEU A 130 6.03 -14.06 3.41
C LEU A 130 6.65 -15.28 2.71
N GLN A 131 7.97 -15.30 2.55
CA GLN A 131 8.67 -16.44 1.94
C GLN A 131 8.47 -17.71 2.78
N GLY A 132 8.50 -17.62 4.11
CA GLY A 132 8.22 -18.76 4.99
C GLY A 132 6.82 -19.34 4.79
N TRP A 133 5.80 -18.49 4.61
CA TRP A 133 4.44 -18.95 4.31
C TRP A 133 4.31 -19.58 2.93
N ILE A 134 5.02 -19.04 1.93
CA ILE A 134 5.08 -19.63 0.58
C ILE A 134 5.74 -21.01 0.63
N ASP A 135 6.86 -21.13 1.35
CA ASP A 135 7.63 -22.38 1.46
C ASP A 135 6.91 -23.46 2.28
N LEU A 136 6.03 -23.05 3.21
CA LEU A 136 5.20 -23.96 4.00
C LEU A 136 4.12 -24.64 3.15
N ASP A 137 3.60 -23.93 2.14
CA ASP A 137 2.55 -24.37 1.23
C ASP A 137 1.38 -25.03 2.00
N PHE A 138 0.90 -24.33 3.04
CA PHE A 138 -0.05 -24.88 3.99
C PHE A 138 -1.43 -25.07 3.37
N ASN A 139 -1.96 -26.28 3.53
CA ASN A 139 -3.32 -26.63 3.14
C ASN A 139 -4.25 -26.52 4.35
N TYR A 140 -5.13 -25.53 4.33
CA TYR A 140 -6.09 -25.24 5.37
C TYR A 140 -7.26 -26.23 5.42
N PHE A 141 -7.51 -26.99 4.36
CA PHE A 141 -8.54 -28.04 4.37
C PHE A 141 -8.06 -29.33 5.04
N THR A 142 -6.79 -29.68 4.85
CA THR A 142 -6.19 -30.88 5.44
C THR A 142 -5.41 -30.60 6.71
N HIS A 143 -5.16 -29.32 7.03
CA HIS A 143 -4.31 -28.86 8.11
C HIS A 143 -2.86 -29.40 8.01
N THR A 144 -2.32 -29.49 6.80
CA THR A 144 -0.98 -30.02 6.54
C THR A 144 -0.09 -29.03 5.81
N ALA A 145 1.18 -28.95 6.22
CA ALA A 145 2.23 -28.30 5.43
C ALA A 145 2.70 -29.25 4.31
N GLU A 146 2.52 -28.82 3.06
CA GLU A 146 2.83 -29.63 1.87
C GLU A 146 4.12 -29.18 1.16
N GLY A 147 4.76 -28.11 1.66
CA GLY A 147 5.92 -27.47 1.04
C GLY A 147 7.29 -28.00 1.47
N LYS A 148 8.34 -27.23 1.12
CA LYS A 148 9.75 -27.65 1.21
C LYS A 148 10.32 -27.62 2.63
N ASN A 149 9.73 -26.83 3.51
CA ASN A 149 10.16 -26.67 4.90
C ASN A 149 9.04 -27.13 5.85
N LYS A 150 9.01 -28.42 6.20
CA LYS A 150 8.16 -28.96 7.30
C LYS A 150 8.51 -28.39 8.69
N LEU A 151 9.40 -27.39 8.77
CA LEU A 151 9.96 -26.90 10.02
C LEU A 151 9.00 -25.92 10.70
N ASP A 152 8.58 -26.40 11.86
CA ASP A 152 7.79 -25.79 12.91
C ASP A 152 6.35 -25.38 12.57
N ILE A 153 5.55 -26.41 12.24
CA ILE A 153 4.08 -26.34 12.22
C ILE A 153 3.54 -25.77 13.53
N GLU A 154 4.18 -26.01 14.69
CA GLU A 154 3.72 -25.49 15.99
C GLU A 154 3.90 -23.96 16.09
N SER A 155 5.03 -23.42 15.63
CA SER A 155 5.23 -21.96 15.55
C SER A 155 4.25 -21.31 14.56
N PHE A 156 4.00 -21.93 13.40
CA PHE A 156 3.01 -21.42 12.45
C PHE A 156 1.59 -21.47 13.02
N LEU A 157 1.16 -22.61 13.54
CA LEU A 157 -0.17 -22.77 14.14
C LEU A 157 -0.35 -21.85 15.35
N SER A 158 0.67 -21.63 16.18
CA SER A 158 0.63 -20.64 17.26
C SER A 158 0.37 -19.23 16.71
N ASN A 159 1.06 -18.82 15.65
CA ASN A 159 0.85 -17.51 15.03
C ASN A 159 -0.52 -17.38 14.33
N VAL A 160 -1.08 -18.47 13.81
CA VAL A 160 -2.39 -18.50 13.14
C VAL A 160 -3.55 -18.59 14.14
N LEU A 161 -3.41 -19.38 15.21
CA LEU A 161 -4.47 -19.68 16.19
C LEU A 161 -4.54 -18.66 17.34
N THR A 162 -3.44 -17.97 17.68
CA THR A 162 -3.44 -16.98 18.76
C THR A 162 -4.21 -15.70 18.43
N GLY A 163 -4.74 -15.57 17.21
CA GLY A 163 -5.56 -14.42 16.83
C GLY A 163 -4.80 -13.09 16.80
N SER A 164 -3.48 -13.12 16.96
CA SER A 164 -2.59 -12.07 16.47
C SER A 164 -2.81 -12.07 14.98
N SER A 165 -3.68 -11.18 14.49
CA SER A 165 -4.15 -11.21 13.11
C SER A 165 -2.97 -11.44 12.17
N LEU A 166 -3.15 -12.26 11.14
CA LEU A 166 -2.19 -12.35 10.02
C LEU A 166 -1.85 -10.94 9.46
N PHE A 167 -2.66 -9.94 9.81
CA PHE A 167 -2.61 -8.52 9.48
C PHE A 167 -2.40 -7.59 10.69
N ASP A 168 -2.17 -8.10 11.92
CA ASP A 168 -1.86 -7.25 13.08
C ASP A 168 -0.38 -6.84 13.05
N ASN A 169 -0.15 -5.62 12.57
CA ASN A 169 1.12 -4.90 12.73
C ASN A 169 1.14 -4.09 14.04
N THR A 170 0.59 -4.62 15.14
CA THR A 170 0.67 -3.98 16.45
C THR A 170 1.82 -4.54 17.29
N THR A 171 3.05 -4.42 16.78
CA THR A 171 4.18 -4.29 17.72
C THR A 171 4.17 -2.86 18.23
N SER A 172 3.50 -2.69 19.37
CA SER A 172 3.67 -1.56 20.28
C SER A 172 5.16 -1.24 20.40
N SER A 173 5.58 -0.12 19.81
CA SER A 173 6.85 0.50 20.16
C SER A 173 6.56 1.48 21.28
N LYS A 174 7.26 1.29 22.40
CA LYS A 174 7.25 2.12 23.61
C LYS A 174 7.45 3.61 23.30
#